data_AF-A0A1B8CUG2-F1
#
_entry.id   AF-A0A1B8CUG2-F1
#
_cell.length_a   1.000
_cell.length_b   1.000
_cell.length_c   1.000
_cell.angle_alpha   90.00
_cell.angle_beta   90.00
_cell.angle_gamma   90.00
#
_symmetry.space_group_name_H-M   'P 1'
#
loop_
_entity.id
_entity.type
_entity.pdbx_description
1 polymer ?
#
loop_
_entity_poly.entity_id
_entity_poly.type
_entity_poly.pdbx_seq_one_letter_code
_entity_poly.pdbx_strand_id
1 'polypeptide(L)'
;MSSGNGKPIFFGPFEVIDQVFYTTPLSFALVNIKPLLPGRCRAPHRSVPRLTDLTPPEVNDLFLTVQRVQRMIALTHFPSPSTPEEGGFNIAIQDGVRPVERAACALPYHPE
;
A
#
# COMPACT_ATOMS: atom_id res chain seq x y z
N MET A 1 -14.72 -7.74 19.14
CA MET A 1 -15.37 -8.91 18.52
C MET A 1 -14.70 -9.14 17.17
N SER A 2 -13.70 -10.02 17.12
CA SER A 2 -12.98 -10.35 15.89
C SER A 2 -13.75 -11.47 15.20
N SER A 3 -14.40 -11.16 14.07
CA SER A 3 -15.01 -12.14 13.18
C SER A 3 -14.37 -11.97 11.81
N GLY A 4 -13.63 -12.99 11.36
CA GLY A 4 -13.17 -13.07 9.98
C GLY A 4 -12.13 -14.16 9.76
N ASN A 5 -12.53 -15.29 9.18
CA ASN A 5 -11.69 -16.31 8.54
C ASN A 5 -10.92 -15.73 7.34
N GLY A 6 -10.09 -14.71 7.54
CA GLY A 6 -9.27 -14.11 6.50
C GLY A 6 -8.10 -15.01 6.16
N LYS A 7 -7.89 -15.31 4.87
CA LYS A 7 -6.63 -15.90 4.43
C LYS A 7 -5.47 -14.96 4.81
N PRO A 8 -4.31 -15.48 5.25
CA PRO A 8 -3.17 -14.64 5.59
C PRO A 8 -2.73 -13.82 4.37
N ILE A 9 -2.50 -12.51 4.57
CA ILE A 9 -2.02 -11.58 3.54
C ILE A 9 -0.57 -11.26 3.85
N PHE A 10 0.31 -11.46 2.86
CA PHE A 10 1.74 -11.24 3.00
C PHE A 10 2.21 -10.07 2.13
N PHE A 11 3.12 -9.26 2.68
CA PHE A 11 3.90 -8.27 1.94
C PHE A 11 5.39 -8.65 2.05
N GLY A 12 5.91 -9.29 0.99
CA GLY A 12 7.20 -9.95 1.04
C GLY A 12 7.18 -11.07 2.09
N PRO A 13 8.16 -11.13 3.02
CA PRO A 13 8.19 -12.17 4.06
C PRO A 13 7.31 -11.86 5.28
N PHE A 14 6.63 -10.70 5.32
CA PHE A 14 5.89 -10.25 6.50
C PHE A 14 4.38 -10.46 6.31
N GLU A 15 3.72 -11.06 7.29
CA GLU A 15 2.26 -11.07 7.37
C GLU A 15 1.76 -9.67 7.79
N VAL A 16 0.80 -9.13 7.04
CA VAL A 16 0.34 -7.73 7.18
C VAL A 16 -1.17 -7.58 7.30
N ILE A 17 -1.88 -8.67 7.68
CA ILE A 17 -3.35 -8.70 7.69
C ILE A 17 -3.96 -7.58 8.54
N ASP A 18 -3.34 -7.25 9.68
CA ASP A 18 -3.84 -6.23 10.61
C ASP A 18 -3.70 -4.80 10.08
N GLN A 19 -2.86 -4.58 9.08
CA GLN A 19 -2.61 -3.26 8.49
C GLN A 19 -3.35 -3.04 7.19
N VAL A 20 -3.96 -4.09 6.63
CA VAL A 20 -4.78 -4.02 5.42
C VAL A 20 -6.13 -3.40 5.77
N PHE A 21 -6.46 -2.30 5.12
CA PHE A 21 -7.74 -1.61 5.31
C PHE A 21 -8.66 -1.70 4.09
N TYR A 22 -8.17 -2.22 2.96
CA TYR A 22 -8.95 -2.42 1.74
C TYR A 22 -8.39 -3.59 0.93
N THR A 23 -9.25 -4.44 0.39
CA THR A 23 -8.86 -5.57 -0.46
C THR A 23 -9.80 -5.70 -1.65
N THR A 24 -9.26 -6.17 -2.76
CA THR A 24 -9.95 -6.64 -3.96
C THR A 24 -9.56 -8.12 -4.18
N PRO A 25 -10.07 -8.78 -5.22
CA PRO A 25 -9.64 -10.15 -5.56
C PRO A 25 -8.16 -10.26 -5.94
N LEU A 26 -7.54 -9.20 -6.47
CA LEU A 26 -6.15 -9.24 -6.99
C LEU A 26 -5.17 -8.30 -6.27
N SER A 27 -5.66 -7.36 -5.45
CA SER A 27 -4.84 -6.37 -4.77
C SER A 27 -5.31 -6.12 -3.33
N PHE A 28 -4.45 -5.49 -2.54
CA PHE A 28 -4.79 -4.94 -1.24
C PHE A 28 -4.12 -3.59 -1.01
N ALA A 29 -4.68 -2.80 -0.11
CA ALA A 29 -4.12 -1.56 0.38
C ALA A 29 -3.94 -1.63 1.90
N LEU A 30 -2.76 -1.22 2.35
CA LEU A 30 -2.39 -1.20 3.76
C LEU A 30 -1.78 0.14 4.15
N VAL A 31 -1.81 0.43 5.45
CA VAL A 31 -1.12 1.58 6.02
C VAL A 31 0.34 1.22 6.34
N ASN A 32 1.27 2.11 6.05
CA ASN A 32 2.69 1.88 6.30
C ASN A 32 3.01 1.97 7.82
N ILE A 33 3.76 0.99 8.35
CA ILE A 33 4.07 0.83 9.78
C ILE A 33 5.30 1.66 10.22
N LYS A 34 6.01 2.34 9.31
CA LYS A 34 7.03 3.35 9.67
C LYS A 34 6.87 4.63 8.83
N PRO A 35 6.57 5.79 9.44
CA PRO A 35 6.16 6.97 8.69
C PRO A 35 7.40 7.71 8.16
N LEU A 36 7.52 7.80 6.84
CA LEU A 36 8.08 9.01 6.24
C LEU A 36 6.95 9.94 5.79
N LEU A 37 5.79 9.39 5.36
CA LEU A 37 4.55 10.12 5.08
C LEU A 37 3.33 9.18 5.23
N PRO A 38 2.14 9.65 5.66
CA PRO A 38 0.90 8.87 5.64
C PRO A 38 0.52 8.45 4.21
N GLY A 39 0.05 7.21 4.03
CA GLY A 39 -0.73 6.84 2.83
C GLY A 39 -0.03 6.07 1.71
N ARG A 40 1.08 5.33 1.95
CA ARG A 40 1.79 4.58 0.89
C ARG A 40 2.03 3.11 1.24
N CYS A 41 1.13 2.21 0.81
CA CYS A 41 1.45 0.88 0.30
C CYS A 41 0.20 0.24 -0.33
N ARG A 42 0.31 -0.15 -1.61
CA ARG A 42 -0.71 -0.93 -2.33
C ARG A 42 0.05 -2.02 -3.06
N ALA A 43 -0.38 -3.26 -2.90
CA ALA A 43 0.35 -4.41 -3.41
C ALA A 43 -0.63 -5.42 -4.05
N PRO A 44 -0.22 -6.06 -5.16
CA PRO A 44 -0.91 -7.24 -5.68
C PRO A 44 -0.84 -8.40 -4.68
N HIS A 45 -1.86 -9.26 -4.64
CA HIS A 45 -1.83 -10.51 -3.85
C HIS A 45 -0.75 -11.48 -4.34
N ARG A 46 -0.53 -11.55 -5.67
CA ARG A 46 0.54 -12.36 -6.26
C ARG A 46 1.85 -11.57 -6.21
N SER A 47 2.81 -12.07 -5.42
CA SER A 47 4.14 -11.46 -5.35
C SER A 47 4.92 -11.71 -6.64
N VAL A 48 5.30 -10.63 -7.32
CA VAL A 48 6.17 -10.65 -8.50
C VAL A 48 7.32 -9.67 -8.34
N PRO A 49 8.52 -9.95 -8.89
CA PRO A 49 9.69 -9.12 -8.69
C PRO A 49 9.63 -7.81 -9.48
N ARG A 50 8.96 -7.78 -10.65
CA ARG A 50 8.84 -6.60 -11.49
C ARG A 50 7.39 -6.23 -11.79
N LEU A 51 7.13 -4.95 -12.02
CA LEU A 51 5.84 -4.47 -12.53
C LEU A 51 5.46 -5.12 -13.87
N THR A 52 6.45 -5.42 -14.71
CA THR A 52 6.28 -6.08 -16.01
C THR A 52 5.76 -7.51 -15.91
N ASP A 53 5.87 -8.13 -14.73
CA ASP A 53 5.45 -9.52 -14.50
C ASP A 53 3.98 -9.61 -14.08
N LEU A 54 3.31 -8.46 -13.90
CA LEU A 54 1.87 -8.41 -13.67
C LEU A 54 1.11 -8.68 -14.95
N THR A 55 0.05 -9.46 -14.82
CA THR A 55 -0.91 -9.69 -15.89
C THR A 55 -1.76 -8.43 -16.11
N PRO A 56 -2.35 -8.24 -17.31
CA PRO A 56 -3.23 -7.10 -17.55
C PRO A 56 -4.38 -6.94 -16.53
N PRO A 57 -5.05 -8.03 -16.07
CA PRO A 57 -6.03 -7.93 -15.00
C PRO A 57 -5.47 -7.41 -13.67
N GLU A 58 -4.27 -7.82 -13.28
CA GLU A 58 -3.64 -7.37 -12.04
C GLU A 58 -3.21 -5.90 -12.11
N VAL A 59 -2.65 -5.46 -13.25
CA VAL A 59 -2.34 -4.05 -13.47
C VAL A 59 -3.61 -3.21 -13.39
N ASN A 60 -4.68 -3.65 -14.05
CA ASN A 60 -5.96 -2.95 -14.03
C ASN A 60 -6.54 -2.86 -12.61
N ASP A 61 -6.60 -3.98 -11.89
CA ASP A 61 -7.12 -4.03 -10.53
C ASP A 61 -6.28 -3.17 -9.56
N LEU A 62 -4.94 -3.18 -9.70
CA LEU A 62 -4.03 -2.35 -8.91
C LEU A 62 -4.34 -0.86 -9.09
N PHE A 63 -4.45 -0.38 -10.34
CA PHE A 63 -4.69 1.04 -10.59
C PHE A 63 -6.13 1.49 -10.31
N LEU A 64 -7.12 0.61 -10.48
CA LEU A 64 -8.50 0.89 -10.05
C LEU A 64 -8.60 0.97 -8.52
N THR A 65 -7.92 0.06 -7.82
CA THR A 65 -7.75 0.12 -6.37
C THR A 65 -7.10 1.43 -5.95
N VAL A 66 -6.08 1.87 -6.70
CA VAL A 66 -5.38 3.13 -6.44
C VAL A 66 -6.33 4.32 -6.46
N GLN A 67 -7.16 4.43 -7.51
CA GLN A 67 -8.14 5.50 -7.66
C GLN A 67 -9.21 5.44 -6.56
N ARG A 68 -9.71 4.24 -6.24
CA ARG A 68 -10.74 4.06 -5.20
C ARG A 68 -10.23 4.52 -3.85
N VAL A 69 -9.02 4.11 -3.46
CA VAL A 69 -8.43 4.50 -2.19
C VAL A 69 -8.11 6.00 -2.15
N GLN A 70 -7.65 6.62 -3.25
CA GLN A 70 -7.48 8.08 -3.30
C GLN A 70 -8.78 8.83 -3.01
N ARG A 71 -9.90 8.41 -3.63
CA ARG A 71 -11.22 9.00 -3.35
C ARG A 71 -11.63 8.82 -1.88
N MET A 72 -11.40 7.63 -1.31
CA MET A 72 -11.69 7.38 0.12
C MET A 72 -10.87 8.28 1.05
N ILE A 73 -9.57 8.46 0.77
CA ILE A 73 -8.70 9.34 1.55
C ILE A 73 -9.11 10.81 1.37
N ALA A 74 -9.42 11.25 0.15
CA ALA A 74 -9.89 12.62 -0.11
C ALA A 74 -11.15 12.95 0.68
N LEU A 75 -12.14 12.06 0.66
CA LEU A 75 -13.40 12.22 1.42
C LEU A 75 -13.19 12.36 2.93
N THR A 76 -12.10 11.80 3.46
CA THR A 76 -11.84 11.76 4.90
C THR A 76 -10.91 12.89 5.36
N HIS A 77 -10.02 13.36 4.49
CA HIS A 77 -8.91 14.24 4.88
C HIS A 77 -8.90 15.60 4.18
N PHE A 78 -9.67 15.79 3.11
CA PHE A 78 -9.72 17.10 2.43
C PHE A 78 -10.78 18.00 3.09
N PRO A 79 -10.53 19.33 3.16
CA PRO A 79 -11.45 20.27 3.80
C PRO A 79 -12.83 20.30 3.14
N SER A 80 -12.86 20.14 1.81
CA SER A 80 -14.06 19.98 1.00
C SER A 80 -14.11 18.53 0.51
N PRO A 81 -14.88 17.66 1.16
CA PRO A 81 -14.95 16.24 0.79
C PRO A 81 -15.62 16.01 -0.58
N SER A 82 -16.22 17.03 -1.20
CA SER A 82 -16.92 16.90 -2.49
C SER A 82 -16.02 16.74 -3.72
N THR A 83 -14.72 17.04 -3.61
CA THR A 83 -13.84 17.24 -4.77
C THR A 83 -12.42 16.71 -4.48
N PRO A 84 -12.07 15.51 -4.95
CA PRO A 84 -10.69 15.00 -4.86
C PRO A 84 -9.65 15.89 -5.56
N GLU A 85 -10.09 16.86 -6.38
CA GLU A 85 -9.27 17.81 -7.11
C GLU A 85 -8.71 18.93 -6.24
N GLU A 86 -9.22 19.12 -5.02
CA GLU A 86 -8.76 20.18 -4.10
C GLU A 86 -7.45 19.84 -3.37
N GLY A 87 -6.99 18.60 -3.46
CA GLY A 87 -5.74 18.15 -2.85
C GLY A 87 -4.84 17.37 -3.81
N GLY A 88 -3.65 17.04 -3.33
CA GLY A 88 -2.63 16.33 -4.11
C GLY A 88 -2.35 14.93 -3.56
N PHE A 89 -2.17 13.97 -4.46
CA PHE A 89 -1.66 12.65 -4.12
C PHE A 89 -0.42 12.33 -4.93
N ASN A 90 0.59 11.76 -4.28
CA ASN A 90 1.78 11.26 -4.95
C ASN A 90 1.72 9.74 -5.09
N ILE A 91 1.80 9.25 -6.33
CA ILE A 91 1.91 7.83 -6.64
C ILE A 91 3.36 7.54 -7.00
N ALA A 92 3.98 6.53 -6.39
CA ALA A 92 5.31 6.07 -6.74
C ALA A 92 5.36 4.55 -6.73
N ILE A 93 6.08 3.97 -7.69
CA ILE A 93 6.34 2.54 -7.80
C ILE A 93 7.85 2.34 -7.68
N GLN A 94 8.28 1.49 -6.75
CA GLN A 94 9.68 1.10 -6.60
C GLN A 94 9.88 -0.25 -7.29
N ASP A 95 10.09 -0.21 -8.60
CA ASP A 95 10.22 -1.40 -9.45
C ASP A 95 11.69 -1.77 -9.71
N GLY A 96 12.22 -2.70 -8.92
CA GLY A 96 13.57 -3.21 -9.07
C GLY A 96 14.26 -3.52 -7.75
N VAL A 97 15.43 -4.13 -7.86
CA VAL A 97 16.24 -4.51 -6.70
C VAL A 97 16.73 -3.25 -6.02
N ARG A 98 16.35 -3.03 -4.77
CA ARG A 98 17.15 -2.19 -3.88
C ARG A 98 18.37 -3.02 -3.47
N PRO A 99 19.62 -2.53 -3.65
CA PRO A 99 20.75 -3.10 -2.95
C PRO A 99 20.37 -3.23 -1.48
N VAL A 100 20.62 -4.39 -0.89
CA VAL A 100 20.37 -4.64 0.52
C VAL A 100 21.43 -3.88 1.34
N GLU A 101 21.40 -2.56 1.28
CA GLU A 101 22.14 -1.73 2.23
C GLU A 101 21.10 -1.01 3.08
N ARG A 102 20.83 -1.66 4.22
CA ARG A 102 19.98 -1.20 5.32
C ARG A 102 18.54 -0.91 4.91
N ALA A 103 17.67 -1.89 5.18
CA ALA A 103 16.30 -1.61 5.54
C ALA A 103 16.30 -0.43 6.54
N ALA A 104 15.82 0.74 6.11
CA ALA A 104 15.59 1.92 6.95
C ALA A 104 14.47 1.69 8.00
N CYS A 105 14.21 0.43 8.35
CA CYS A 105 13.23 -0.01 9.30
C CYS A 105 13.84 -0.66 10.55
N ALA A 106 15.14 -0.54 10.86
CA ALA A 106 15.69 -1.03 12.15
C ALA A 106 17.10 -0.51 12.51
N LEU A 107 17.35 0.80 12.55
CA LEU A 107 18.50 1.28 13.33
C LEU A 107 18.01 1.69 14.72
N PRO A 108 18.50 1.06 15.81
CA PRO A 108 18.26 1.57 17.15
C PRO A 108 18.92 2.95 17.28
N TYR A 109 18.15 3.89 17.82
CA TYR A 109 18.60 5.21 18.20
C TYR A 109 19.73 5.07 19.24
N HIS A 110 20.94 5.50 18.89
CA HIS A 110 22.02 5.77 19.83
C HIS A 110 22.06 7.28 20.07
N PRO A 111 21.75 7.77 21.29
CA PRO A 111 22.03 9.15 21.62
C PRO A 111 23.53 9.34 21.86
N GLU A 112 24.10 10.42 21.33
CA GLU A 112 25.22 11.11 21.97
C GLU A 112 24.68 12.11 23.01
#